data_AF-A0A7R9Y6A8-F1
#
_entry.id   AF-A0A7R9Y6A8-F1
#
_cell.length_a   1.000
_cell.length_b   1.000
_cell.length_c   1.000
_cell.angle_alpha   90.00
_cell.angle_beta   90.00
_cell.angle_gamma   90.00
#
_symmetry.space_group_name_H-M   'P 1'
#
loop_
_entity.id
_entity.type
_entity.pdbx_description
1 polymer ?
#
loop_
_entity_poly.entity_id
_entity_poly.type
_entity_poly.pdbx_seq_one_letter_code
_entity_poly.pdbx_strand_id
1 'polypeptide(L)'
;DEEEDGTSTVAWPVNCDGHEVLCELLRKTAIQKEVLVAVADSRAPGVYAFVDAIKKLPVPNVLVVTLDDVLHDQLAAMKVPRYRVKNEKGATGSHKVSALK
;
A
#
# COMPACT_ATOMS: atom_id res chain seq x y z
N ASP A 1 -30.78 0.01 32.13
CA ASP A 1 -29.36 -0.15 32.44
C ASP A 1 -28.67 -0.66 31.19
N GLU A 2 -28.18 0.29 30.38
CA GLU A 2 -27.40 0.00 29.18
C GLU A 2 -25.95 -0.18 29.64
N GLU A 3 -25.40 -1.39 29.47
CA GLU A 3 -23.98 -1.66 29.71
C GLU A 3 -23.15 -0.98 28.61
N GLU A 4 -22.44 0.09 28.97
CA GLU A 4 -21.37 0.65 28.15
C GLU A 4 -20.22 -0.36 28.05
N ASP A 5 -20.12 -1.05 26.92
CA ASP A 5 -18.93 -1.82 26.56
C ASP A 5 -17.76 -0.85 26.32
N GLY A 6 -16.86 -0.77 27.31
CA GLY A 6 -15.70 0.12 27.38
C GLY A 6 -14.56 -0.21 26.42
N THR A 7 -14.85 -0.57 25.16
CA THR A 7 -13.82 -0.63 24.11
C THR A 7 -13.71 0.74 23.45
N SER A 8 -12.67 1.51 23.82
CA SER A 8 -12.24 2.66 23.01
C SER A 8 -11.81 2.12 21.64
N THR A 9 -12.73 2.08 20.68
CA THR A 9 -12.43 1.63 19.33
C THR A 9 -11.53 2.69 18.70
N VAL A 10 -10.21 2.46 18.76
CA VAL A 10 -9.26 3.35 18.09
C VAL A 10 -9.64 3.41 16.62
N ALA A 11 -9.89 4.62 16.12
CA ALA A 11 -10.30 4.83 14.75
C ALA A 11 -9.27 4.20 13.80
N TRP A 12 -9.73 3.30 12.93
CA TRP A 12 -8.88 2.60 11.98
C TRP A 12 -8.92 3.30 10.60
N PRO A 13 -7.80 3.34 9.86
CA PRO A 13 -6.44 3.00 10.27
C PRO A 13 -5.88 4.00 11.28
N VAL A 14 -4.88 3.56 12.05
CA VAL A 14 -4.14 4.41 13.01
C VAL A 14 -2.94 5.08 12.33
N ASN A 15 -2.37 6.10 12.97
CA ASN A 15 -1.18 6.84 12.50
C ASN A 15 -1.37 7.50 11.12
N CYS A 16 -2.51 8.16 10.91
CA CYS A 16 -2.81 8.80 9.63
C CYS A 16 -2.19 10.20 9.47
N ASP A 17 -1.72 10.83 10.53
CA ASP A 17 -1.08 12.15 10.46
C ASP A 17 0.19 12.06 9.60
N GLY A 18 0.23 12.80 8.50
CA GLY A 18 1.31 12.72 7.49
C GLY A 18 1.24 11.50 6.57
N HIS A 19 0.18 10.69 6.68
CA HIS A 19 -0.06 9.47 5.92
C HIS A 19 -1.50 9.39 5.38
N GLU A 20 -2.15 10.52 5.19
CA GLU A 20 -3.59 10.61 4.90
C GLU A 20 -3.97 9.83 3.64
N VAL A 21 -3.16 9.96 2.59
CA VAL A 21 -3.34 9.24 1.31
C VAL A 21 -3.22 7.72 1.49
N LEU A 22 -2.24 7.27 2.30
CA LEU A 22 -2.07 5.85 2.58
C LEU A 22 -3.27 5.32 3.39
N CYS A 23 -3.71 6.06 4.40
CA CYS A 23 -4.89 5.68 5.17
C CYS A 23 -6.16 5.63 4.33
N GLU A 24 -6.36 6.57 3.41
CA GLU A 24 -7.49 6.54 2.47
C GLU A 24 -7.45 5.30 1.57
N LEU A 25 -6.26 4.94 1.06
CA LEU A 25 -6.07 3.72 0.28
C LEU A 25 -6.36 2.46 1.11
N LEU A 26 -5.86 2.39 2.34
CA LEU A 26 -6.13 1.26 3.24
C LEU A 26 -7.63 1.09 3.47
N ARG A 27 -8.38 2.17 3.70
CA ARG A 27 -9.85 2.11 3.86
C ARG A 27 -10.58 1.57 2.64
N LYS A 28 -10.08 1.86 1.44
CA LYS A 28 -10.67 1.40 0.17
C LYS A 28 -10.28 -0.04 -0.18
N THR A 29 -9.07 -0.45 0.17
CA THR A 29 -8.48 -1.71 -0.29
C THR A 29 -8.61 -2.83 0.73
N ALA A 30 -8.57 -2.54 2.04
CA ALA A 30 -8.60 -3.60 3.05
C ALA A 30 -9.99 -4.23 3.16
N ILE A 31 -10.02 -5.54 3.40
CA ILE A 31 -11.23 -6.30 3.71
C ILE A 31 -11.06 -6.84 5.11
N GLN A 32 -12.00 -6.58 6.01
CA GLN A 32 -11.87 -6.94 7.43
C GLN A 32 -10.56 -6.43 8.06
N LYS A 33 -10.08 -5.26 7.63
CA LYS A 33 -8.78 -4.66 7.99
C LYS A 33 -7.55 -5.44 7.50
N GLU A 34 -7.72 -6.43 6.63
CA GLU A 34 -6.65 -7.21 6.02
C GLU A 34 -6.31 -6.70 4.62
N VAL A 35 -5.02 -6.57 4.34
CA VAL A 35 -4.48 -6.15 3.03
C VAL A 35 -3.22 -6.94 2.72
N LEU A 36 -3.10 -7.45 1.50
CA LEU A 36 -1.86 -8.00 0.97
C LEU A 36 -1.04 -6.84 0.39
N VAL A 37 0.18 -6.65 0.89
CA VAL A 37 1.04 -5.57 0.45
C VAL A 37 2.29 -6.12 -0.23
N ALA A 38 2.58 -5.63 -1.43
CA ALA A 38 3.87 -5.81 -2.08
C ALA A 38 4.63 -4.49 -2.08
N VAL A 39 5.92 -4.52 -1.74
CA VAL A 39 6.80 -3.34 -1.79
C VAL A 39 7.83 -3.57 -2.90
N ALA A 40 7.85 -2.71 -3.91
CA ALA A 40 8.70 -2.91 -5.08
C ALA A 40 9.09 -1.61 -5.80
N ASP A 41 10.12 -1.72 -6.64
CA ASP A 41 10.47 -0.74 -7.66
C ASP A 41 10.35 -1.38 -9.06
N SER A 42 10.42 -0.57 -10.12
CA SER A 42 10.26 -1.04 -11.51
C SER A 42 11.32 -2.04 -11.97
N ARG A 43 12.44 -2.18 -11.24
CA ARG A 43 13.54 -3.11 -11.54
C ARG A 43 13.41 -4.42 -10.78
N ALA A 44 12.45 -4.53 -9.86
CA ALA A 44 12.21 -5.75 -9.10
C ALA A 44 11.83 -6.91 -10.06
N PRO A 45 12.60 -8.01 -10.09
CA PRO A 45 12.28 -9.15 -10.95
C PRO A 45 10.89 -9.70 -10.60
N GLY A 46 10.05 -9.85 -11.61
CA GLY A 46 8.73 -10.49 -11.46
C GLY A 46 7.60 -9.60 -10.95
N VAL A 47 7.80 -8.30 -10.69
CA VAL A 47 6.73 -7.41 -10.21
C VAL A 47 5.53 -7.37 -11.18
N TYR A 48 5.77 -7.33 -12.49
CA TYR A 48 4.68 -7.36 -13.48
C TYR A 48 4.01 -8.73 -13.56
N ALA A 49 4.78 -9.82 -13.45
CA ALA A 49 4.22 -11.17 -13.42
C ALA A 49 3.32 -11.38 -12.17
N PHE A 50 3.72 -10.82 -11.03
CA PHE A 50 2.92 -10.79 -9.82
C PHE A 50 1.62 -9.99 -10.01
N VAL A 51 1.71 -8.80 -10.61
CA VAL A 51 0.53 -7.96 -10.92
C VAL A 51 -0.44 -8.69 -11.84
N ASP A 52 0.07 -9.34 -12.89
CA ASP A 52 -0.75 -10.14 -13.81
C ASP A 52 -1.42 -11.32 -13.10
N ALA A 53 -0.70 -11.99 -12.19
CA ALA A 53 -1.25 -13.09 -11.41
C ALA A 53 -2.38 -12.64 -10.48
N ILE A 54 -2.21 -11.51 -9.76
CA ILE A 54 -3.25 -10.96 -8.88
C ILE A 54 -4.53 -10.63 -9.66
N LYS A 55 -4.38 -10.01 -10.83
CA LYS A 55 -5.53 -9.65 -11.67
C LYS A 55 -6.28 -10.88 -12.18
N LYS A 56 -5.58 -12.00 -12.37
CA LYS A 56 -6.18 -13.29 -12.78
C LYS A 56 -6.84 -14.04 -11.61
N LEU A 57 -6.36 -13.86 -10.39
CA LEU A 57 -6.82 -14.55 -9.17
C LEU A 57 -7.90 -13.78 -8.39
N PRO A 58 -8.66 -12.91 -9.07
CA PRO A 58 -9.28 -11.68 -8.56
C PRO A 58 -9.12 -11.43 -7.05
N VAL A 59 -7.89 -11.23 -6.56
CA VAL A 59 -7.63 -10.94 -5.14
C VAL A 59 -7.96 -9.47 -4.88
N PRO A 60 -9.02 -9.14 -4.13
CA PRO A 60 -9.57 -7.79 -4.09
C PRO A 60 -8.80 -6.84 -3.15
N ASN A 61 -8.06 -7.37 -2.17
CA ASN A 61 -7.43 -6.61 -1.10
C ASN A 61 -5.91 -6.48 -1.28
N VAL A 62 -5.45 -6.12 -2.47
CA VAL A 62 -4.02 -5.92 -2.77
C VAL A 62 -3.66 -4.45 -2.91
N LEU A 63 -2.58 -4.03 -2.26
CA LEU A 63 -1.95 -2.73 -2.39
C LEU A 63 -0.47 -2.90 -2.78
N VAL A 64 0.00 -2.17 -3.79
CA VAL A 64 1.43 -2.14 -4.12
C VAL A 64 2.05 -0.82 -3.65
N VAL A 65 3.02 -0.91 -2.75
CA VAL A 65 3.83 0.22 -2.31
C VAL A 65 5.02 0.37 -3.26
N THR A 66 5.05 1.47 -4.02
CA THR A 66 6.02 1.70 -5.08
C THR A 66 7.16 2.62 -4.64
N LEU A 67 8.39 2.24 -4.99
CA LEU A 67 9.62 2.94 -4.61
C LEU A 67 10.21 3.79 -5.75
N ASP A 68 9.58 3.79 -6.92
CA ASP A 68 9.82 4.73 -8.02
C ASP A 68 8.50 5.13 -8.71
N ASP A 69 8.58 6.18 -9.53
CA ASP A 69 7.43 6.71 -10.25
C ASP A 69 7.08 5.85 -11.47
N VAL A 70 8.07 5.19 -12.07
CA VAL A 70 7.88 4.30 -13.22
C VAL A 70 6.89 3.18 -12.90
N LEU A 71 7.11 2.45 -11.81
CA LEU A 71 6.19 1.40 -11.38
C LEU A 71 4.85 2.00 -10.96
N HIS A 72 4.87 3.17 -10.29
CA HIS A 72 3.64 3.84 -9.87
C HIS A 72 2.73 4.15 -11.06
N ASP A 73 3.26 4.72 -12.13
CA ASP A 73 2.47 5.14 -13.29
C ASP A 73 1.97 3.96 -14.10
N GLN A 74 2.77 2.89 -14.22
CA GLN A 74 2.34 1.67 -14.91
C GLN A 74 1.22 0.95 -14.15
N LEU A 75 1.31 0.86 -12.82
CA LEU A 75 0.22 0.31 -11.99
C LEU A 75 -1.06 1.15 -12.08
N ALA A 76 -0.93 2.47 -12.28
CA ALA A 76 -2.07 3.35 -12.54
C ALA A 76 -2.83 2.95 -13.80
N ALA A 77 -2.10 2.78 -14.90
CA ALA A 77 -2.66 2.39 -16.19
C ALA A 77 -3.34 1.01 -16.11
N MET A 78 -2.80 0.11 -15.28
CA MET A 78 -3.35 -1.23 -15.05
C MET A 78 -4.52 -1.28 -14.05
N LYS A 79 -4.89 -0.14 -13.46
CA LYS A 79 -5.92 0.00 -12.41
C LYS A 79 -5.64 -0.82 -11.15
N VAL A 80 -4.37 -0.91 -10.75
CA VAL A 80 -3.93 -1.59 -9.53
C VAL A 80 -3.81 -0.57 -8.39
N PRO A 81 -4.39 -0.82 -7.19
CA PRO A 81 -4.20 0.04 -6.03
C PRO A 81 -2.72 0.14 -5.68
N ARG A 82 -2.25 1.37 -5.45
CA ARG A 82 -0.82 1.66 -5.33
C ARG A 82 -0.56 2.88 -4.46
N TYR A 83 0.57 2.88 -3.75
CA TYR A 83 1.02 4.00 -2.94
C TYR A 83 2.48 4.32 -3.24
N ARG A 84 2.79 5.58 -3.59
CA ARG A 84 4.17 6.00 -3.90
C ARG A 84 4.88 6.48 -2.64
N VAL A 85 5.98 5.83 -2.26
CA VAL A 85 6.82 6.28 -1.14
C VAL A 85 7.74 7.43 -1.57
N LYS A 86 7.34 8.66 -1.27
CA LYS A 86 8.24 9.82 -1.40
C LYS A 86 8.93 10.03 -0.05
N ASN A 87 10.24 9.81 0.02
CA ASN A 87 11.05 10.18 1.19
C ASN A 87 11.75 11.52 0.92
N GLU A 88 12.06 12.25 2.00
CA GLU A 88 12.69 13.58 1.94
C GLU A 88 14.05 13.58 1.23
N LYS A 89 14.74 12.42 1.24
CA LYS A 89 16.04 12.23 0.60
C LYS A 89 15.95 11.83 -0.88
N GLY A 90 14.74 11.76 -1.44
CA GLY A 90 14.50 11.38 -2.84
C GLY A 90 14.97 9.97 -3.22
N ALA A 91 15.21 9.09 -2.24
CA ALA A 91 15.73 7.76 -2.48
C ALA A 91 14.72 6.91 -3.25
N THR A 92 15.17 6.32 -4.35
CA THR A 92 14.39 5.40 -5.19
C THR A 92 14.97 4.00 -5.16
N GLY A 93 14.09 3.01 -5.02
CA GLY A 93 14.41 1.60 -5.07
C GLY A 93 14.67 0.91 -3.72
N SER A 94 14.45 -0.41 -3.72
CA SER A 94 14.32 -1.22 -2.50
C SER A 94 15.52 -1.13 -1.57
N HIS A 95 16.74 -1.23 -2.11
CA HIS A 95 17.97 -1.15 -1.32
C HIS A 95 18.26 0.23 -0.75
N LYS A 96 17.82 1.31 -1.43
CA LYS A 96 18.08 2.67 -0.97
C LYS A 96 17.06 3.10 0.08
N VAL A 97 15.79 2.71 -0.10
CA VAL A 97 14.73 3.02 0.87
C VAL A 97 14.93 2.26 2.17
N SER A 98 15.31 0.98 2.14
CA SER A 98 15.59 0.22 3.37
C SER A 98 16.83 0.71 4.14
N ALA A 99 17.74 1.42 3.47
CA ALA A 99 18.92 2.01 4.09
C ALA A 99 18.65 3.38 4.75
N LEU A 100 17.47 3.96 4.55
CA LEU A 100 17.04 5.17 5.26
C LEU A 100 16.55 4.76 6.65
N LYS A 101 17.48 4.71 7.61
CA LYS A 101 17.15 4.74 9.04
C LYS A 101 16.82 6.16 9.50
#